data_AF-A0A7W0S2H5-F1
#
_entry.id   AF-A0A7W0S2H5-F1
#
_cell.length_a   1.000
_cell.length_b   1.000
_cell.length_c   1.000
_cell.angle_alpha   90.00
_cell.angle_beta   90.00
_cell.angle_gamma   90.00
#
_symmetry.space_group_name_H-M   'P 1'
#
loop_
_entity.id
_entity.type
_entity.pdbx_description
1 polymer ?
#
loop_
_entity_poly.entity_id
_entity_poly.type
_entity_poly.pdbx_seq_one_letter_code
_entity_poly.pdbx_strand_id
1 'polypeptide(L)'
;MAATENLVVFIEIPAGSRNKYELDKETGGIFLDRRLFTSTSYPADYGFIEGTLGGDTDALDALVLAGAPTFPGCRIRARPIGLFRMTDDKGPDEKIVCVSVR
;
A
#
# COMPACT_ATOMS: atom_id res chain seq x y z
N MET A 1 -23.13 16.59 4.06
CA MET A 1 -21.87 16.69 3.29
C MET A 1 -20.88 15.77 3.95
N ALA A 2 -20.55 14.63 3.35
CA ALA A 2 -19.66 13.64 3.97
C ALA A 2 -18.27 14.27 4.13
N ALA A 3 -17.72 14.23 5.34
CA ALA A 3 -16.32 14.50 5.54
C ALA A 3 -15.53 13.59 4.59
N THR A 4 -14.55 14.15 3.89
CA THR A 4 -13.60 13.36 3.11
C THR A 4 -12.83 12.53 4.13
N GLU A 5 -13.31 11.32 4.45
CA GLU A 5 -12.71 10.53 5.51
C GLU A 5 -11.30 10.16 5.10
N ASN A 6 -10.33 10.65 5.86
CA ASN A 6 -8.93 10.31 5.65
C ASN A 6 -8.76 8.86 6.07
N LEU A 7 -8.23 8.06 5.16
CA LEU A 7 -7.92 6.65 5.38
C LEU A 7 -6.60 6.54 6.14
N VAL A 8 -6.42 5.43 6.85
CA VAL A 8 -5.11 5.06 7.42
C VAL A 8 -4.53 3.95 6.56
N VAL A 9 -3.39 4.24 5.93
CA VAL A 9 -2.65 3.27 5.12
C VAL A 9 -1.45 2.80 5.93
N PHE A 10 -1.36 1.49 6.14
CA PHE A 10 -0.20 0.84 6.73
C PHE A 10 0.82 0.58 5.62
N ILE A 11 2.04 1.10 5.74
CA ILE A 11 3.07 0.98 4.71
C ILE A 11 3.86 -0.30 4.92
N GLU A 12 3.93 -1.13 3.89
CA GLU A 12 4.78 -2.30 3.85
C GLU A 12 6.07 -2.00 3.08
N ILE A 13 5.97 -1.26 1.98
CA ILE A 13 7.08 -1.06 1.05
C ILE A 13 7.31 0.43 0.82
N PRO A 14 8.43 1.00 1.29
CA PRO A 14 8.73 2.40 1.04
C PRO A 14 9.00 2.69 -0.43
N ALA A 15 8.68 3.92 -0.85
CA ALA A 15 9.04 4.42 -2.18
C ALA A 15 10.54 4.23 -2.47
N GLY A 16 10.88 3.80 -3.67
CA GLY A 16 12.25 3.49 -4.07
C GLY A 16 12.80 2.15 -3.56
N SER A 17 12.07 1.44 -2.69
CA SER A 17 12.49 0.11 -2.24
C SER A 17 12.42 -0.91 -3.38
N ARG A 18 13.40 -1.82 -3.39
CA ARG A 18 13.40 -3.07 -4.18
C ARG A 18 13.04 -4.28 -3.35
N ASN A 19 12.94 -4.12 -2.03
CA ASN A 19 12.52 -5.16 -1.12
C ASN A 19 11.01 -5.03 -0.95
N LYS A 20 10.30 -6.11 -1.27
CA LYS A 20 8.89 -6.29 -0.96
C LYS A 20 8.81 -6.90 0.42
N TYR A 21 8.38 -6.09 1.37
CA TYR A 21 8.02 -6.55 2.70
C TYR A 21 6.53 -6.86 2.74
N GLU A 22 6.13 -7.67 3.71
CA GLU A 22 4.74 -7.94 4.03
C GLU A 22 4.54 -8.01 5.55
N LEU A 23 3.38 -7.58 6.01
CA LEU A 23 2.92 -7.83 7.37
C LEU A 23 2.42 -9.28 7.49
N ASP A 24 3.06 -10.04 8.37
CA ASP A 24 2.50 -11.31 8.78
C ASP A 24 1.33 -11.07 9.75
N LYS A 25 0.11 -11.43 9.34
CA LYS A 25 -1.12 -11.14 10.09
C LYS A 25 -1.23 -11.93 11.40
N GLU A 26 -0.51 -13.05 11.52
CA GLU A 26 -0.53 -13.89 12.72
C GLU A 26 0.37 -13.33 13.83
N THR A 27 1.62 -12.97 13.49
CA THR A 27 2.62 -12.48 14.44
C THR A 27 2.63 -10.96 14.59
N GLY A 28 2.09 -10.23 13.61
CA GLY A 28 2.20 -8.77 13.50
C GLY A 28 3.60 -8.28 13.13
N GLY A 29 4.50 -9.18 12.74
CA GLY A 29 5.86 -8.84 12.30
C GLY A 29 5.93 -8.43 10.84
N ILE A 30 6.92 -7.59 10.49
CA ILE A 30 7.25 -7.27 9.10
C ILE A 30 8.31 -8.22 8.60
N PHE A 31 7.99 -8.98 7.56
CA PHE A 31 8.89 -9.94 6.94
C PHE A 31 9.32 -9.46 5.55
N LEU A 32 10.55 -9.80 5.17
CA LEU A 32 10.97 -9.69 3.78
C LEU A 32 10.37 -10.86 3.01
N ASP A 33 9.37 -10.60 2.16
CA ASP A 33 8.81 -11.61 1.25
C ASP A 33 9.82 -11.91 0.14
N ARG A 34 10.24 -10.88 -0.61
CA ARG A 34 11.23 -11.03 -1.68
C ARG A 34 11.90 -9.72 -2.08
N ARG A 35 13.01 -9.84 -2.80
CA ARG A 35 13.59 -8.72 -3.56
C ARG A 35 13.08 -8.77 -5.00
N LEU A 36 12.71 -7.62 -5.56
CA LEU A 36 12.33 -7.51 -6.97
C LEU A 36 13.49 -7.99 -7.87
N PHE A 37 13.18 -8.95 -8.74
CA PHE A 37 14.14 -9.55 -9.65
C PHE A 37 14.67 -8.55 -10.68
N THR A 38 13.80 -7.64 -11.12
CA THR A 38 14.11 -6.57 -12.08
C THR A 38 14.87 -5.40 -11.43
N SER A 39 15.43 -4.51 -12.25
CA SER A 39 16.02 -3.24 -11.82
C SER A 39 14.98 -2.15 -11.53
N THR A 40 13.74 -2.53 -11.24
CA THR A 40 12.66 -1.62 -10.87
C THR A 40 12.58 -1.46 -9.35
N SER A 41 11.92 -0.39 -8.92
CA SER A 41 11.62 -0.08 -7.53
C SER A 41 10.18 0.40 -7.41
N TYR A 42 9.61 0.32 -6.21
CA TYR A 42 8.27 0.85 -5.97
C TYR A 42 8.24 2.37 -6.19
N PRO A 43 7.28 2.90 -6.97
CA PRO A 43 7.26 4.33 -7.34
C PRO A 43 6.72 5.24 -6.23
N ALA A 44 6.02 4.66 -5.24
CA ALA A 44 5.39 5.33 -4.11
C ALA A 44 5.41 4.39 -2.90
N ASP A 45 5.09 4.91 -1.72
CA ASP A 45 4.87 4.06 -0.55
C ASP A 45 3.68 3.14 -0.83
N TYR A 46 3.84 1.85 -0.58
CA TYR A 46 2.85 0.83 -0.85
C TYR A 46 2.48 0.10 0.44
N GLY A 47 1.19 -0.22 0.57
CA GLY A 47 0.68 -1.15 1.57
C GLY A 47 -0.84 -1.21 1.50
N PHE A 48 -1.52 -1.36 2.63
CA PHE A 48 -2.96 -1.61 2.65
C PHE A 48 -3.72 -0.63 3.55
N ILE A 49 -5.02 -0.48 3.30
CA ILE A 49 -5.91 0.39 4.08
C ILE A 49 -6.45 -0.38 5.28
N GLU A 50 -6.16 0.10 6.49
CA GLU A 50 -6.63 -0.52 7.72
C GLU A 50 -8.17 -0.49 7.81
N GLY A 51 -8.77 -1.59 8.26
CA GLY A 51 -10.22 -1.70 8.46
C GLY A 51 -11.04 -1.94 7.18
N THR A 52 -10.40 -2.31 6.08
CA THR A 52 -11.09 -2.67 4.82
C THR A 52 -11.03 -4.17 4.55
N LEU A 53 -11.98 -4.66 3.75
CA LEU A 53 -12.01 -6.02 3.22
C LEU A 53 -12.29 -5.93 1.71
N GLY A 54 -11.31 -6.36 0.93
CA GLY A 54 -11.33 -6.46 -0.53
C GLY A 54 -12.03 -7.73 -1.00
N GLY A 55 -12.19 -7.83 -2.33
CA GLY A 55 -12.90 -8.94 -2.98
C GLY A 55 -12.19 -10.30 -2.88
N ASP A 56 -10.92 -10.29 -2.52
CA ASP A 56 -10.02 -11.44 -2.38
C ASP A 56 -9.74 -11.82 -0.92
N THR A 57 -10.53 -11.30 0.03
CA THR A 57 -10.38 -11.48 1.49
C THR A 57 -9.20 -10.77 2.14
N ASP A 58 -8.43 -10.00 1.36
CA ASP A 58 -7.36 -9.14 1.86
C ASP A 58 -7.81 -7.70 2.04
N ALA A 59 -7.01 -6.88 2.72
CA ALA A 59 -7.32 -5.45 2.83
C ALA A 59 -7.09 -4.76 1.46
N LEU A 60 -7.79 -3.66 1.21
CA LEU A 60 -7.61 -2.92 -0.05
C LEU A 60 -6.20 -2.33 -0.11
N ASP A 61 -5.50 -2.61 -1.21
CA ASP A 61 -4.17 -2.08 -1.49
C ASP A 61 -4.20 -0.58 -1.80
N ALA A 62 -3.13 0.12 -1.41
CA ALA A 62 -2.94 1.53 -1.68
C ALA A 62 -1.50 1.90 -2.04
N LEU A 63 -1.39 2.89 -2.94
CA LEU A 63 -0.16 3.62 -3.25
C LEU A 63 -0.30 5.04 -2.70
N VAL A 64 0.65 5.46 -1.85
CA VAL A 64 0.63 6.78 -1.21
C VAL A 64 1.75 7.65 -1.75
N LEU A 65 1.38 8.74 -2.43
CA LEU A 65 2.30 9.77 -2.88
C LEU A 65 2.63 10.70 -1.68
N ALA A 66 3.63 10.30 -0.90
CA ALA A 66 4.08 11.02 0.31
C ALA A 66 5.22 12.04 0.06
N GLY A 67 5.82 12.04 -1.14
CA GLY A 67 6.90 12.95 -1.54
C GLY A 67 8.31 12.44 -1.19
N ALA A 68 8.50 11.83 -0.01
CA ALA A 68 9.72 11.15 0.39
C ALA A 68 9.40 9.72 0.90
N PRO A 69 10.31 8.74 0.75
CA PRO A 69 10.10 7.40 1.29
C PRO A 69 9.91 7.40 2.80
N THR A 70 8.99 6.57 3.28
CA THR A 70 8.82 6.32 4.72
C THR A 70 9.59 5.08 5.18
N PHE A 71 8.97 4.20 5.96
CA PHE A 71 9.56 2.97 6.49
C PHE A 71 8.47 1.88 6.63
N PRO A 72 8.82 0.59 6.54
CA PRO A 72 7.86 -0.49 6.77
C PRO A 72 7.27 -0.41 8.19
N GLY A 73 5.95 -0.49 8.30
CA GLY A 73 5.21 -0.30 9.55
C GLY A 73 4.76 1.14 9.81
N CYS A 74 5.11 2.11 8.96
CA CYS A 74 4.60 3.47 9.05
C CYS A 74 3.09 3.49 8.77
N ARG A 75 2.34 4.36 9.46
CA ARG A 75 0.92 4.62 9.19
C ARG A 75 0.76 6.02 8.63
N ILE A 76 0.28 6.13 7.40
CA ILE A 76 0.03 7.41 6.75
C ILE A 76 -1.47 7.70 6.77
N ARG A 77 -1.83 8.91 7.23
CA ARG A 77 -3.16 9.45 6.99
C ARG A 77 -3.19 9.91 5.54
N ALA A 78 -4.07 9.32 4.75
CA ALA A 78 -4.07 9.50 3.31
C ALA A 78 -5.46 9.84 2.79
N ARG A 79 -5.50 10.64 1.73
CA ARG A 79 -6.73 10.97 1.01
C ARG A 79 -6.70 10.25 -0.34
N PRO A 80 -7.71 9.43 -0.67
CA PRO A 80 -7.81 8.79 -1.97
C PRO A 80 -8.07 9.83 -3.06
N ILE A 81 -7.38 9.68 -4.19
CA ILE A 81 -7.45 10.57 -5.36
C ILE A 81 -7.65 9.82 -6.68
N GLY A 82 -7.57 8.50 -6.69
CA GLY A 82 -7.77 7.71 -7.89
C GLY A 82 -7.76 6.21 -7.62
N LEU A 83 -8.00 5.44 -8.68
CA LEU A 83 -7.99 3.99 -8.68
C LEU A 83 -7.11 3.51 -9.83
N PHE A 84 -6.08 2.74 -9.50
CA PHE A 84 -5.26 2.04 -10.47
C PHE A 84 -5.81 0.62 -10.65
N ARG A 85 -6.33 0.33 -11.84
CA ARG A 85 -6.86 -0.98 -12.19
C ARG A 85 -5.87 -1.73 -13.04
N MET A 86 -5.62 -2.97 -12.67
CA MET A 86 -4.79 -3.87 -13.45
C MET A 86 -5.36 -5.29 -13.43
N THR A 87 -4.76 -6.15 -14.22
CA THR A 87 -5.05 -7.58 -14.24
C THR A 87 -3.73 -8.30 -14.25
N ASP A 88 -3.56 -9.22 -13.30
CA ASP A 88 -2.39 -10.08 -13.20
C ASP A 88 -2.78 -11.54 -13.42
N ASP A 89 -1.85 -12.47 -13.18
CA ASP A 89 -2.08 -13.91 -13.36
C ASP A 89 -3.17 -14.49 -12.41
N LYS A 90 -3.54 -13.76 -11.35
CA LYS A 90 -4.58 -14.14 -10.38
C LYS A 90 -5.92 -13.46 -10.67
N GLY A 91 -5.98 -12.51 -11.60
CA GLY A 91 -7.21 -11.86 -12.05
C GLY A 91 -7.17 -10.34 -11.89
N PRO A 92 -8.35 -9.68 -11.77
CA PRO A 92 -8.43 -8.25 -11.54
C PRO A 92 -7.81 -7.86 -10.20
N ASP A 93 -7.00 -6.79 -10.20
CA ASP A 93 -6.36 -6.21 -9.02
C ASP A 93 -6.55 -4.68 -9.06
N GLU A 94 -6.99 -4.12 -7.94
CA GLU A 94 -7.32 -2.71 -7.79
C GLU A 94 -6.50 -2.09 -6.67
N LYS A 95 -5.83 -0.97 -6.97
CA LYS A 95 -4.99 -0.25 -6.01
C LYS A 95 -5.45 1.18 -5.88
N ILE A 96 -5.78 1.60 -4.66
CA ILE A 96 -6.24 2.96 -4.40
C ILE A 96 -5.02 3.89 -4.43
N VAL A 97 -5.08 4.92 -5.27
CA VAL A 97 -4.03 5.95 -5.33
C VAL A 97 -4.40 7.05 -4.36
N CYS A 98 -3.49 7.34 -3.44
CA CYS A 98 -3.67 8.28 -2.35
C CYS A 98 -2.57 9.35 -2.31
N VAL A 99 -2.84 10.46 -1.64
CA VAL A 99 -1.84 11.47 -1.24
C VAL A 99 -1.80 11.58 0.28
N SER A 100 -0.62 11.87 0.85
CA SER A 100 -0.54 12.22 2.28
C SER A 100 -1.35 13.49 2.56
N VAL A 101 -2.03 13.54 3.71
CA VAL A 101 -2.76 14.75 4.15
C VAL A 101 -1.94 15.64 5.09
N ARG A 102 -0.71 15.23 5.43
CA ARG A 102 0.21 15.96 6.31
C ARG A 102 1.66 15.82 5.85
#